data_AF-A0A932GE44-F1
#
_entry.id   AF-A0A932GE44-F1
#
_cell.length_a   1.000
_cell.length_b   1.000
_cell.length_c   1.000
_cell.angle_alpha   90.00
_cell.angle_beta   90.00
_cell.angle_gamma   90.00
#
_symmetry.space_group_name_H-M   'P 1'
#
loop_
_entity.id
_entity.type
_entity.pdbx_description
1 polymer ?
#
loop_
_entity_poly.entity_id
_entity_poly.type
_entity_poly.pdbx_seq_one_letter_code
_entity_poly.pdbx_strand_id
1 'polypeptide(L)'
;MKVAYVSLSLCFSLLLHATALAQDFDRGKTIRIIVGGTAGGGFDVYSRAMARHMGKHIPGNPTLIVENMTGAATRIAAKYLYSAAKPDGLTFGIFNGYLILGRVLGMKGLDFDVRKFEYLGVPGTAPATCRGFLKRPSICRSVSWRATKARPMSA
;
A
#
# COMPACT_ATOMS: atom_id res chain seq x y z
N MET A 1 5.11 54.19 -1.25
CA MET A 1 4.75 53.18 -2.28
C MET A 1 5.91 52.29 -2.76
N LYS A 2 7.20 52.66 -2.64
CA LYS A 2 8.34 51.82 -3.07
C LYS A 2 8.65 50.62 -2.14
N VAL A 3 8.33 50.72 -0.85
CA VAL A 3 8.65 49.68 0.16
C VAL A 3 7.75 48.43 0.02
N ALA A 4 6.51 48.59 -0.44
CA ALA A 4 5.57 47.48 -0.63
C ALA A 4 6.00 46.52 -1.76
N TYR A 5 6.64 47.05 -2.81
CA TYR A 5 7.16 46.23 -3.92
C TYR A 5 8.38 45.39 -3.51
N VAL A 6 9.20 45.88 -2.57
CA VAL A 6 10.39 45.16 -2.09
C VAL A 6 9.98 43.96 -1.22
N SER A 7 8.98 44.10 -0.35
CA SER A 7 8.45 42.97 0.44
C SER A 7 7.73 41.92 -0.41
N LEU A 8 7.01 42.33 -1.46
CA LEU A 8 6.31 41.39 -2.34
C LEU A 8 7.29 40.57 -3.20
N SER A 9 8.40 41.19 -3.61
CA SER A 9 9.46 40.50 -4.38
C SER A 9 10.30 39.54 -3.53
N LEU A 10 10.41 39.77 -2.22
CA LEU A 10 11.16 38.90 -1.30
C LEU A 10 10.39 37.60 -0.99
N CYS A 11 9.05 37.67 -0.87
CA CYS A 11 8.19 36.49 -0.68
C CYS A 11 8.17 35.56 -1.90
N PHE A 12 8.22 36.11 -3.13
CA PHE A 12 8.22 35.31 -4.35
C PHE A 12 9.52 34.48 -4.50
N SER A 13 10.66 35.05 -4.09
CA SER A 13 11.96 34.38 -4.09
C SER A 13 12.04 33.20 -3.11
N LEU A 14 11.31 33.29 -1.98
CA LEU A 14 11.25 32.22 -0.96
C LEU A 14 10.42 31.02 -1.44
N LEU A 15 9.34 31.28 -2.17
CA LEU A 15 8.47 30.24 -2.74
C LEU A 15 9.17 29.43 -3.84
N LEU A 16 10.05 30.05 -4.62
CA LEU A 16 10.85 29.36 -5.65
C LEU A 16 11.93 28.43 -5.07
N HIS A 17 12.46 28.74 -3.89
CA HIS A 17 13.46 27.88 -3.23
C HIS A 17 12.83 26.63 -2.58
N ALA A 18 11.56 26.69 -2.18
CA ALA A 18 10.88 25.54 -1.58
C ALA A 18 10.63 24.40 -2.59
N THR A 19 10.43 24.71 -3.87
CA THR A 19 10.23 23.71 -4.92
C THR A 19 11.52 22.96 -5.30
N ALA A 20 12.69 23.55 -5.05
CA ALA A 20 13.97 22.93 -5.39
C ALA A 20 14.35 21.78 -4.44
N LEU A 21 13.99 21.87 -3.16
CA LEU A 21 14.35 20.84 -2.16
C LEU A 21 13.58 19.52 -2.33
N ALA A 22 12.45 19.52 -3.02
CA ALA A 22 11.69 18.30 -3.33
C ALA A 22 12.38 17.45 -4.42
N GLN A 23 13.17 18.06 -5.31
CA GLN A 23 13.83 17.34 -6.41
C GLN A 23 15.13 16.64 -6.00
N ASP A 24 15.73 17.03 -4.87
CA ASP A 24 16.99 16.47 -4.38
C ASP A 24 16.83 15.48 -3.23
N PHE A 25 15.61 15.32 -2.68
CA PHE A 25 15.38 14.39 -1.57
C PHE A 25 15.70 12.94 -1.92
N ASP A 26 15.51 12.53 -3.18
CA ASP A 26 15.57 11.13 -3.61
C ASP A 26 16.83 10.78 -4.43
N ARG A 27 17.72 11.76 -4.68
CA ARG A 27 18.87 11.57 -5.57
C ARG A 27 19.88 10.61 -4.93
N GLY A 28 20.07 9.44 -5.55
CA GLY A 28 21.03 8.42 -5.10
C GLY A 28 20.61 7.66 -3.84
N LYS A 29 19.37 7.83 -3.37
CA LYS A 29 18.85 7.07 -2.23
C LYS A 29 18.24 5.75 -2.65
N THR A 30 18.26 4.79 -1.73
CA THR A 30 17.65 3.48 -1.91
C THR A 30 16.31 3.46 -1.20
N ILE A 31 15.25 3.16 -1.96
CA ILE A 31 13.90 2.99 -1.42
C ILE A 31 13.69 1.50 -1.13
N ARG A 32 13.27 1.18 0.10
CA ARG A 32 13.01 -0.19 0.55
C ARG A 32 11.52 -0.48 0.47
N ILE A 33 11.18 -1.59 -0.20
CA ILE A 33 9.83 -2.12 -0.30
C ILE A 33 9.74 -3.35 0.60
N ILE A 34 9.07 -3.22 1.74
CA ILE A 34 8.86 -4.32 2.67
C ILE A 34 7.64 -5.13 2.24
N VAL A 35 7.82 -6.40 1.92
CA VAL A 35 6.77 -7.28 1.42
C VAL A 35 6.43 -8.34 2.44
N GLY A 36 5.18 -8.38 2.90
CA GLY A 36 4.73 -9.38 3.89
C GLY A 36 4.54 -10.80 3.33
N GLY A 37 4.61 -10.96 2.01
CA GLY A 37 4.48 -12.25 1.32
C GLY A 37 5.82 -12.93 1.05
N THR A 38 5.77 -14.24 0.80
CA THR A 38 6.94 -15.04 0.44
C THR A 38 7.51 -14.61 -0.90
N ALA A 39 8.82 -14.79 -1.08
CA ALA A 39 9.46 -14.61 -2.37
C ALA A 39 8.77 -15.49 -3.43
N GLY A 40 8.54 -14.95 -4.62
CA GLY A 40 7.78 -15.60 -5.70
C GLY A 40 6.26 -15.68 -5.48
N GLY A 41 5.73 -15.26 -4.32
CA GLY A 41 4.29 -15.14 -4.09
C GLY A 41 3.70 -13.93 -4.83
N GLY A 42 2.37 -13.86 -4.91
CA GLY A 42 1.68 -12.76 -5.60
C GLY A 42 2.15 -11.38 -5.13
N PHE A 43 2.31 -11.20 -3.82
CA PHE A 43 2.82 -9.96 -3.22
C PHE A 43 4.22 -9.58 -3.70
N ASP A 44 5.13 -10.55 -3.81
CA ASP A 44 6.51 -10.32 -4.25
C ASP A 44 6.59 -10.02 -5.74
N VAL A 45 5.81 -10.74 -6.56
CA VAL A 45 5.83 -10.61 -8.02
C VAL A 45 5.47 -9.18 -8.46
N TYR A 46 4.36 -8.62 -7.96
CA TYR A 46 4.01 -7.25 -8.34
C TYR A 46 4.92 -6.22 -7.68
N SER A 47 5.43 -6.47 -6.47
CA SER A 47 6.37 -5.54 -5.82
C SER A 47 7.67 -5.41 -6.61
N ARG A 48 8.19 -6.51 -7.15
CA ARG A 48 9.36 -6.50 -8.04
C ARG A 48 9.05 -5.87 -9.40
N ALA A 49 7.84 -6.07 -9.93
CA ALA A 49 7.41 -5.37 -11.13
C ALA A 49 7.38 -3.85 -10.90
N MET A 50 6.79 -3.41 -9.80
CA MET A 50 6.79 -2.01 -9.38
C MET A 50 8.21 -1.47 -9.22
N ALA A 51 9.09 -2.15 -8.48
CA ALA A 51 10.47 -1.73 -8.24
C ALA A 51 11.25 -1.46 -9.54
N ARG A 52 11.04 -2.25 -10.59
CA ARG A 52 11.70 -2.07 -11.90
C ARG A 52 11.24 -0.82 -12.66
N HIS A 53 10.02 -0.36 -12.45
CA HIS A 53 9.42 0.73 -13.22
C HIS A 53 9.29 2.04 -12.43
N MET A 54 9.11 1.97 -11.11
CA MET A 54 8.88 3.13 -10.25
C MET A 54 10.07 4.09 -10.21
N GLY A 55 11.31 3.59 -10.20
CA GLY A 55 12.50 4.45 -10.13
C GLY A 55 12.53 5.51 -11.25
N LYS A 56 12.07 5.15 -12.45
CA LYS A 56 11.98 6.07 -13.61
C LYS A 56 10.98 7.20 -13.44
N HIS A 57 10.02 7.05 -12.53
CA HIS A 57 8.94 8.01 -12.29
C HIS A 57 9.17 8.84 -11.03
N ILE A 58 10.20 8.52 -10.25
CA ILE A 58 10.58 9.26 -9.05
C ILE A 58 11.73 10.21 -9.41
N PRO A 59 11.62 11.51 -9.12
CA PRO A 59 12.73 12.45 -9.29
C PRO A 59 13.99 11.92 -8.60
N GLY A 60 15.17 12.04 -9.22
CA GLY A 60 16.41 11.50 -8.66
C GLY A 60 16.69 10.01 -8.92
N ASN A 61 15.81 9.31 -9.64
CA ASN A 61 15.97 7.92 -10.11
C ASN A 61 16.52 6.96 -9.01
N PRO A 62 15.82 6.85 -7.88
CA PRO A 62 16.27 6.02 -6.76
C PRO A 62 16.27 4.54 -7.13
N THR A 63 17.12 3.78 -6.46
CA THR A 63 17.12 2.31 -6.56
C THR A 63 16.07 1.75 -5.61
N LEU A 64 15.14 0.93 -6.11
CA LEU A 64 14.14 0.27 -5.28
C LEU A 64 14.59 -1.17 -4.98
N ILE A 65 14.63 -1.53 -3.70
CA ILE A 65 14.98 -2.88 -3.23
C ILE A 65 13.77 -3.52 -2.57
N VAL A 66 13.47 -4.76 -2.95
CA VAL A 66 12.37 -5.55 -2.39
C VAL A 66 12.91 -6.47 -1.31
N GLU A 67 12.35 -6.36 -0.10
CA GLU A 67 12.70 -7.19 1.05
C GLU A 67 11.46 -7.95 1.57
N ASN A 68 11.54 -9.27 1.60
CA ASN A 68 10.44 -10.12 2.06
C ASN A 68 10.52 -10.33 3.57
N MET A 69 9.50 -9.87 4.30
CA MET A 69 9.34 -10.05 5.75
C MET A 69 8.06 -10.85 6.04
N THR A 70 8.15 -12.16 5.87
CA THR A 70 7.01 -13.07 5.98
C THR A 70 6.63 -13.41 7.41
N GLY A 71 5.37 -13.82 7.60
CA GLY A 71 4.90 -14.42 8.85
C GLY A 71 3.62 -13.78 9.41
N ALA A 72 2.93 -14.54 10.28
CA ALA A 72 1.68 -14.16 10.94
C ALA A 72 0.65 -13.52 9.99
N ALA A 73 0.43 -14.13 8.82
CA ALA A 73 -0.46 -13.59 7.78
C ALA A 73 -0.13 -12.14 7.37
N THR A 74 1.16 -11.83 7.17
CA THR A 74 1.74 -10.52 6.84
C THR A 74 1.78 -9.48 7.99
N ARG A 75 1.38 -9.87 9.21
CA ARG A 75 1.42 -8.96 10.38
C ARG A 75 2.83 -8.54 10.78
N ILE A 76 3.84 -9.39 10.53
CA ILE A 76 5.23 -9.07 10.87
C ILE A 76 5.72 -7.86 10.06
N ALA A 77 5.48 -7.86 8.74
CA ALA A 77 5.80 -6.72 7.88
C ALA A 77 5.05 -5.44 8.31
N ALA A 78 3.75 -5.55 8.61
CA ALA A 78 2.96 -4.41 9.07
C ALA A 78 3.47 -3.85 10.42
N LYS A 79 3.83 -4.73 11.36
CA LYS A 79 4.44 -4.33 12.64
C LYS A 79 5.80 -3.65 12.43
N TYR A 80 6.66 -4.21 11.58
CA TYR A 80 7.95 -3.62 11.26
C TYR A 80 7.80 -2.20 10.70
N LEU A 81 6.89 -2.01 9.75
CA LEU A 81 6.60 -0.68 9.18
C LEU A 81 6.08 0.30 10.24
N TYR A 82 5.30 -0.17 11.20
CA TYR A 82 4.76 0.69 12.25
C TYR A 82 5.80 1.08 13.32
N SER A 83 6.64 0.14 13.74
CA SER A 83 7.51 0.32 14.92
C SER A 83 8.98 0.57 14.61
N ALA A 84 9.49 0.02 13.50
CA ALA A 84 10.92 -0.03 13.22
C ALA A 84 11.32 0.74 11.95
N ALA A 85 10.39 0.96 11.01
CA ALA A 85 10.67 1.78 9.84
C ALA A 85 10.85 3.25 10.23
N LYS A 86 11.81 3.91 9.57
CA LYS A 86 12.03 5.34 9.73
C LYS A 86 10.92 6.10 8.97
N PRO A 87 10.41 7.22 9.52
CA PRO A 87 9.41 8.07 8.85
C PRO A 87 10.08 8.98 7.80
N ASP A 88 11.02 8.44 7.02
CA ASP A 88 11.81 9.18 6.03
C ASP A 88 11.23 9.08 4.61
N GLY A 89 10.13 8.37 4.40
CA GLY A 89 9.53 8.17 3.07
C GLY A 89 10.32 7.25 2.14
N LEU A 90 11.48 6.75 2.58
CA LEU A 90 12.32 5.81 1.81
C LEU A 90 11.94 4.37 2.08
N THR A 91 11.07 4.11 3.06
CA THR A 91 10.56 2.77 3.35
C THR A 91 9.05 2.77 3.25
N PHE A 92 8.51 1.98 2.34
CA PHE A 92 7.08 1.67 2.31
C PHE A 92 6.89 0.15 2.24
N GLY A 93 5.66 -0.32 2.41
CA GLY A 93 5.45 -1.75 2.36
C GLY A 93 4.08 -2.18 1.91
N ILE A 94 4.05 -3.48 1.61
CA ILE A 94 2.99 -4.18 0.92
C ILE A 94 2.63 -5.37 1.79
N PHE A 95 1.49 -5.27 2.45
CA PHE A 95 0.94 -6.29 3.31
C PHE A 95 -0.54 -6.49 3.01
N ASN A 96 -1.12 -7.50 3.63
CA ASN A 96 -2.52 -7.84 3.39
C ASN A 96 -3.44 -6.73 3.94
N GLY A 97 -4.19 -6.07 3.05
CA GLY A 97 -5.19 -5.06 3.44
C GLY A 97 -6.27 -5.60 4.38
N TYR A 98 -6.45 -6.93 4.46
CA TYR A 98 -7.32 -7.54 5.45
C TYR A 98 -6.93 -7.28 6.90
N LEU A 99 -5.67 -6.95 7.18
CA LEU A 99 -5.26 -6.58 8.52
C LEU A 99 -5.98 -5.30 9.00
N ILE A 100 -6.31 -4.40 8.07
CA ILE A 100 -7.10 -3.20 8.34
C ILE A 100 -8.53 -3.59 8.73
N LEU A 101 -9.16 -4.46 7.94
CA LEU A 101 -10.49 -4.97 8.25
C LEU A 101 -10.48 -5.77 9.57
N GLY A 102 -9.42 -6.53 9.84
CA GLY A 102 -9.26 -7.28 11.08
C GLY A 102 -9.30 -6.38 12.32
N ARG A 103 -8.72 -5.18 12.26
CA ARG A 103 -8.80 -4.21 13.37
C ARG A 103 -10.21 -3.68 13.59
N VAL A 104 -10.98 -3.49 12.51
CA VAL A 104 -12.40 -3.08 12.56
C VAL A 104 -13.27 -4.21 13.11
N LEU A 105 -12.97 -5.46 12.72
CA LEU A 105 -13.68 -6.65 13.18
C LEU A 105 -13.25 -7.13 14.59
N GLY A 106 -12.40 -6.36 15.29
CA GLY A 106 -11.98 -6.68 16.67
C GLY A 106 -11.05 -7.89 16.78
N MET A 107 -10.32 -8.24 15.71
CA MET A 107 -9.33 -9.31 15.76
C MET A 107 -8.23 -8.97 16.77
N LYS A 108 -8.02 -9.86 17.75
CA LYS A 108 -6.95 -9.74 18.74
C LYS A 108 -5.57 -9.99 18.08
N GLY A 109 -4.55 -9.26 18.53
CA GLY A 109 -3.16 -9.41 18.05
C GLY A 109 -2.79 -8.59 16.82
N LEU A 110 -3.32 -7.37 16.72
CA LEU A 110 -2.89 -6.33 15.76
C LEU A 110 -2.26 -5.19 16.57
N ASP A 111 -0.94 -5.23 16.73
CA ASP A 111 -0.17 -4.29 17.58
C ASP A 111 0.16 -2.95 16.88
N PHE A 112 -0.57 -2.58 15.83
CA PHE A 112 -0.31 -1.36 15.05
C PHE A 112 -1.61 -0.60 14.77
N ASP A 113 -1.51 0.73 14.77
CA ASP A 113 -2.65 1.60 14.45
C ASP A 113 -2.66 1.92 12.96
N VAL A 114 -3.65 1.39 12.25
CA VAL A 114 -3.83 1.58 10.80
C VAL A 114 -4.05 3.05 10.41
N ARG A 115 -4.52 3.90 11.34
CA ARG A 115 -4.74 5.33 11.10
C ARG A 115 -3.45 6.14 11.03
N LYS A 116 -2.33 5.57 11.50
CA LYS A 116 -1.02 6.21 11.43
C LYS A 116 -0.24 5.84 10.16
N PHE A 117 -0.81 5.00 9.32
CA PHE A 117 -0.24 4.70 8.01
C PHE A 117 -0.75 5.70 6.99
N GLU A 118 0.17 6.24 6.21
CA GLU A 118 -0.18 6.94 4.98
C GLU A 118 -0.48 5.91 3.89
N TYR A 119 -1.63 6.06 3.23
CA TYR A 119 -2.07 5.13 2.22
C TYR A 119 -1.64 5.58 0.82
N LEU A 120 -0.68 4.86 0.23
CA LEU A 120 -0.12 5.20 -1.08
C LEU A 120 -0.99 4.71 -2.27
N GLY A 121 -1.72 3.61 -2.11
CA GLY A 121 -2.57 3.05 -3.16
C GLY A 121 -2.61 1.54 -3.24
N VAL A 122 -3.36 1.02 -4.23
CA VAL A 122 -3.40 -0.41 -4.58
C VAL A 122 -2.62 -0.63 -5.87
N PRO A 123 -1.64 -1.57 -5.91
CA PRO A 123 -0.85 -1.83 -7.11
C PRO A 123 -1.62 -2.58 -8.21
N GLY A 124 -2.84 -3.05 -7.93
CA GLY A 124 -3.71 -3.68 -8.91
C GLY A 124 -5.05 -4.10 -8.32
N THR A 125 -6.10 -4.08 -9.13
CA THR A 125 -7.40 -4.62 -8.76
C THR A 125 -7.40 -6.12 -8.99
N ALA A 126 -7.28 -6.92 -7.92
CA ALA A 126 -7.67 -8.32 -8.02
C ALA A 126 -9.22 -8.35 -8.13
N PRO A 127 -9.82 -8.85 -9.23
CA PRO A 127 -11.24 -9.14 -9.21
C PRO A 127 -11.47 -10.08 -8.05
N ALA A 128 -12.39 -9.73 -7.16
CA ALA A 128 -12.64 -10.45 -5.91
C ALA A 128 -12.80 -11.95 -6.19
N THR A 129 -11.72 -12.71 -6.05
CA THR A 129 -11.78 -14.16 -6.02
C THR A 129 -12.63 -14.47 -4.80
N CYS A 130 -13.82 -15.03 -5.05
CA CYS A 130 -14.86 -15.25 -4.06
C CYS A 130 -14.29 -15.66 -2.69
N ARG A 131 -14.35 -14.75 -1.71
CA ARG A 131 -14.07 -15.07 -0.31
C ARG A 131 -15.39 -15.46 0.35
N GLY A 132 -15.99 -16.49 -0.21
CA GLY A 132 -17.23 -17.08 0.27
C GLY A 132 -16.91 -18.15 1.29
N PHE A 133 -17.43 -17.99 2.50
CA PHE A 133 -17.60 -19.11 3.42
C PHE A 133 -19.07 -19.50 3.38
N LEU A 134 -19.34 -20.69 2.86
CA LEU A 134 -20.64 -21.33 2.98
C LEU A 134 -20.46 -22.57 3.84
N LYS A 135 -21.38 -22.81 4.77
CA LYS A 135 -21.40 -24.03 5.60
C LYS A 135 -21.75 -25.30 4.78
N ARG A 136 -22.02 -25.17 3.47
CA ARG A 136 -22.33 -26.27 2.53
C ARG A 136 -21.53 -26.16 1.21
N PRO A 137 -20.95 -27.26 0.70
CA PRO A 137 -19.90 -27.23 -0.32
C PRO A 137 -20.36 -27.16 -1.81
N SER A 138 -21.65 -27.16 -2.14
CA SER A 138 -22.09 -27.52 -3.51
C SER A 138 -22.45 -26.36 -4.47
N ILE A 139 -22.33 -25.09 -4.09
CA ILE A 139 -22.66 -23.96 -4.99
C ILE A 139 -21.45 -23.06 -5.22
N CYS A 140 -20.73 -23.34 -6.31
CA CYS A 140 -19.62 -22.52 -6.81
C CYS A 140 -19.84 -22.07 -8.27
N ARG A 141 -21.05 -21.64 -8.61
CA ARG A 141 -21.24 -20.61 -9.64
C ARG A 141 -22.12 -19.50 -9.06
N SER A 142 -21.67 -18.25 -9.18
CA SER A 142 -22.52 -17.07 -8.93
C SER A 142 -23.80 -17.07 -9.79
N VAL A 143 -23.77 -17.80 -10.90
CA VAL A 143 -24.93 -18.12 -11.75
C VAL A 143 -25.77 -19.25 -11.17
N SER A 144 -25.19 -20.31 -10.58
CA SER A 144 -25.98 -21.41 -9.99
C SER A 144 -26.69 -20.97 -8.70
N TRP A 145 -26.07 -20.13 -7.86
CA TRP A 145 -26.72 -19.56 -6.67
C TRP A 145 -27.99 -18.77 -7.02
N ARG A 146 -27.93 -17.97 -8.10
CA ARG A 146 -29.10 -17.24 -8.61
C ARG A 146 -30.15 -18.19 -9.19
N ALA A 147 -29.73 -19.26 -9.86
CA ALA A 147 -30.63 -20.29 -10.39
C ALA A 147 -31.34 -21.09 -9.28
N THR A 148 -30.72 -21.30 -8.11
CA THR A 148 -31.32 -22.07 -7.01
C THR A 148 -32.47 -21.34 -6.32
N LYS A 149 -32.47 -20.00 -6.29
CA LYS A 149 -33.57 -19.21 -5.69
C LYS A 149 -34.82 -19.08 -6.57
N ALA A 150 -34.77 -19.53 -7.84
CA ALA A 150 -35.84 -19.31 -8.81
C ALA A 150 -36.78 -20.52 -9.02
N ARG A 151 -36.65 -21.63 -8.28
CA ARG A 151 -37.64 -22.71 -8.34
C ARG A 151 -38.63 -22.61 -7.18
N PRO A 152 -39.95 -22.51 -7.42
CA PRO A 152 -40.94 -22.73 -6.37
C PRO A 152 -40.88 -24.20 -5.93
N MET A 153 -40.93 -24.41 -4.62
CA MET A 153 -41.11 -25.72 -4.02
C MET A 153 -42.47 -26.29 -4.42
N SER A 154 -42.49 -27.43 -5.10
CA SER A 154 -43.69 -28.25 -5.25
C SER A 154 -43.36 -29.72 -5.02
N ALA A 155 -44.02 -30.25 -3.98
CA ALA A 155 -44.38 -31.63 -3.63
C ALA A 155 -43.50 -32.79 -4.12
#